data_AF-A0A2E1LXQ9-F1
#
_entry.id   AF-A0A2E1LXQ9-F1
#
_cell.length_a   1.000
_cell.length_b   1.000
_cell.length_c   1.000
_cell.angle_alpha   90.00
_cell.angle_beta   90.00
_cell.angle_gamma   90.00
#
_symmetry.space_group_name_H-M   'P 1'
#
loop_
_entity.id
_entity.type
_entity.pdbx_description
1 polymer ?
#
loop_
_entity_poly.entity_id
_entity_poly.type
_entity_poly.pdbx_seq_one_letter_code
_entity_poly.pdbx_strand_id
1 'polypeptide(L)'
;MKPCGTSRLTAFTYKAIATLRGPYKQKFAIPRQPNLVPEAMGEMVFKQEFADANGLRALDQFSHLWLIWHFHETSAQGWSPLVQPPRLGGKEKVGVFASRSPFRPNPIGLSVVRNLGSAEVDGKLVLRVGGIDIVDETPILDIKPYIVYADSIAGAESGFASEQPGSQRPISFSASATQALAASAADYPRLKDFIVAVLQQDPRPAWRVQDNDDKQYGMKLYEFNIKWQFSGDKIEVKAIISSDDDPEF
;
A
#
# COMPACT_ATOMS: atom_id res chain seq x y z
N MET A 1 11.56 -52.03 4.24
CA MET A 1 11.32 -50.57 4.22
C MET A 1 12.39 -49.94 3.33
N LYS A 2 12.01 -49.35 2.18
CA LYS A 2 12.94 -48.54 1.38
C LYS A 2 13.15 -47.21 2.10
N PRO A 3 14.38 -46.70 2.24
CA PRO A 3 14.59 -45.38 2.83
C PRO A 3 14.02 -44.34 1.86
N CYS A 4 13.01 -43.61 2.33
CA CYS A 4 12.48 -42.45 1.63
C CYS A 4 13.54 -41.35 1.69
N GLY A 5 14.32 -41.22 0.63
CA GLY A 5 15.26 -40.11 0.47
C GLY A 5 14.48 -38.81 0.30
N THR A 6 14.19 -38.11 1.40
CA THR A 6 13.71 -36.74 1.35
C THR A 6 14.85 -35.85 0.88
N SER A 7 14.92 -35.61 -0.43
CA SER A 7 15.60 -34.45 -1.00
C SER A 7 15.08 -33.21 -0.26
N ARG A 8 15.95 -32.53 0.50
CA ARG A 8 15.59 -31.26 1.13
C ARG A 8 15.45 -30.24 0.02
N LEU A 9 14.22 -29.82 -0.26
CA LEU A 9 13.96 -28.76 -1.21
C LEU A 9 14.56 -27.45 -0.65
N THR A 10 15.47 -26.85 -1.42
CA THR A 10 16.20 -25.62 -1.04
C THR A 10 15.62 -24.37 -1.70
N ALA A 11 14.79 -24.52 -2.74
CA ALA A 11 14.13 -23.44 -3.45
C ALA A 11 12.80 -23.91 -4.07
N PHE A 12 11.86 -22.98 -4.24
CA PHE A 12 10.53 -23.24 -4.79
C PHE A 12 10.07 -22.05 -5.64
N THR A 13 9.19 -22.31 -6.60
CA THR A 13 8.58 -21.29 -7.46
C THR A 13 7.10 -21.16 -7.14
N TYR A 14 6.63 -19.93 -6.97
CA TYR A 14 5.22 -19.61 -6.78
C TYR A 14 4.66 -18.89 -8.01
N LYS A 15 3.39 -19.13 -8.32
CA LYS A 15 2.64 -18.38 -9.34
C LYS A 15 1.84 -17.28 -8.64
N ALA A 16 1.85 -16.08 -9.20
CA ALA A 16 0.91 -15.05 -8.75
C ALA A 16 -0.51 -15.41 -9.18
N ILE A 17 -1.45 -15.38 -8.23
CA ILE A 17 -2.86 -15.76 -8.41
C ILE A 17 -3.73 -14.61 -8.93
N ALA A 18 -3.34 -13.38 -8.60
CA ALA A 18 -4.00 -12.15 -9.02
C ALA A 18 -2.97 -11.03 -9.20
N THR A 19 -3.38 -9.97 -9.87
CA THR A 19 -2.66 -8.69 -9.93
C THR A 19 -3.48 -7.64 -9.19
N LEU A 20 -2.86 -6.90 -8.29
CA LEU A 20 -3.50 -5.77 -7.62
C LEU A 20 -3.52 -4.56 -8.53
N ARG A 21 -4.71 -3.98 -8.73
CA ARG A 21 -4.90 -2.65 -9.30
C ARG A 21 -5.26 -1.67 -8.19
N GLY A 22 -4.58 -0.53 -8.13
CA GLY A 22 -4.74 0.41 -7.03
C GLY A 22 -4.31 1.84 -7.35
N PRO A 23 -4.48 2.75 -6.38
CA PRO A 23 -4.19 4.18 -6.51
C PRO A 23 -2.70 4.50 -6.57
N TYR A 24 -1.85 3.66 -5.98
CA TYR A 24 -0.44 4.00 -5.81
C TYR A 24 0.37 3.60 -7.04
N LYS A 25 0.64 4.54 -7.95
CA LYS A 25 1.44 4.30 -9.17
C LYS A 25 2.95 4.32 -8.96
N GLN A 26 3.39 4.61 -7.73
CA GLN A 26 4.80 4.68 -7.34
C GLN A 26 4.94 4.44 -5.85
N LYS A 27 6.17 4.12 -5.40
CA LYS A 27 6.48 3.89 -3.97
C LYS A 27 6.26 5.12 -3.08
N PHE A 28 6.42 6.33 -3.64
CA PHE A 28 6.22 7.56 -2.88
C PHE A 28 4.73 7.77 -2.59
N ALA A 29 4.41 8.19 -1.36
CA ALA A 29 3.05 8.35 -0.82
C ALA A 29 2.29 7.05 -0.48
N ILE A 30 2.87 5.87 -0.69
CA ILE A 30 2.34 4.63 -0.11
C ILE A 30 2.48 4.71 1.41
N PRO A 31 1.42 4.42 2.18
CA PRO A 31 1.52 4.37 3.63
C PRO A 31 2.52 3.31 4.05
N ARG A 32 3.24 3.54 5.14
CA ARG A 32 4.33 2.64 5.57
C ARG A 32 3.83 1.27 6.04
N GLN A 33 2.54 1.16 6.36
CA GLN A 33 1.84 0.01 6.92
C GLN A 33 0.38 0.03 6.43
N PRO A 34 -0.31 -1.11 6.34
CA PRO A 34 -1.69 -1.16 5.88
C PRO A 34 -2.64 -0.49 6.88
N ASN A 35 -3.82 -0.11 6.40
CA ASN A 35 -4.91 0.54 7.14
C ASN A 35 -4.62 1.95 7.70
N LEU A 36 -3.41 2.50 7.49
CA LEU A 36 -3.12 3.90 7.82
C LEU A 36 -3.88 4.90 6.93
N VAL A 37 -4.25 4.46 5.73
CA VAL A 37 -5.10 5.19 4.77
C VAL A 37 -6.26 4.28 4.39
N PRO A 38 -7.34 4.22 5.18
CA PRO A 38 -8.48 3.33 4.90
C PRO A 38 -9.10 3.56 3.52
N GLU A 39 -9.03 4.79 3.01
CA GLU A 39 -9.53 5.24 1.70
C GLU A 39 -8.76 4.63 0.52
N ALA A 40 -7.59 4.03 0.76
CA ALA A 40 -6.83 3.33 -0.26
C ALA A 40 -7.54 2.03 -0.67
N MET A 41 -8.29 2.08 -1.78
CA MET A 41 -9.02 0.94 -2.33
C MET A 41 -8.18 0.22 -3.38
N GLY A 42 -8.28 -1.10 -3.44
CA GLY A 42 -7.63 -1.92 -4.45
C GLY A 42 -8.56 -2.98 -5.02
N GLU A 43 -8.28 -3.40 -6.24
CA GLU A 43 -8.95 -4.50 -6.92
C GLU A 43 -7.94 -5.59 -7.24
N MET A 44 -8.13 -6.78 -6.67
CA MET A 44 -7.35 -7.95 -7.05
C MET A 44 -8.01 -8.63 -8.23
N VAL A 45 -7.40 -8.48 -9.41
CA VAL A 45 -7.86 -9.10 -10.65
C VAL A 45 -7.23 -10.49 -10.77
N PHE A 46 -8.03 -11.54 -10.62
CA PHE A 46 -7.54 -12.91 -10.67
C PHE A 46 -7.05 -13.27 -12.08
N LYS A 47 -5.94 -14.01 -12.15
CA LYS A 47 -5.49 -14.59 -13.41
C LYS A 47 -6.44 -15.72 -13.80
N GLN A 48 -6.63 -15.90 -15.11
CA GLN A 48 -7.58 -16.88 -15.64
C GLN A 48 -7.40 -18.30 -15.07
N GLU A 49 -6.15 -18.75 -14.84
CA GLU A 49 -5.85 -20.06 -14.23
C GLU A 49 -6.42 -20.23 -12.81
N PHE A 50 -6.63 -19.13 -12.08
CA PHE A 50 -7.08 -19.12 -10.68
C PHE A 50 -8.45 -18.43 -10.50
N ALA A 51 -9.12 -18.04 -11.59
CA ALA A 51 -10.36 -17.26 -11.56
C ALA A 51 -11.62 -18.13 -11.37
N ASP A 52 -11.57 -19.15 -10.51
CA ASP A 52 -12.75 -19.91 -10.10
C ASP A 52 -13.38 -19.27 -8.86
N ALA A 53 -14.61 -18.75 -8.99
CA ALA A 53 -15.36 -18.12 -7.91
C ALA A 53 -15.57 -19.03 -6.69
N ASN A 54 -15.50 -20.36 -6.85
CA ASN A 54 -15.54 -21.30 -5.75
C ASN A 54 -14.39 -21.08 -4.74
N GLY A 55 -13.24 -20.57 -5.19
CA GLY A 55 -12.12 -20.20 -4.33
C GLY A 55 -12.42 -19.05 -3.36
N LEU A 56 -13.48 -18.27 -3.60
CA LEU A 56 -13.91 -17.14 -2.76
C LEU A 56 -15.20 -17.44 -1.97
N ARG A 57 -15.73 -18.66 -2.07
CA ARG A 57 -16.95 -19.04 -1.35
C ARG A 57 -16.75 -18.86 0.17
N ALA A 58 -17.74 -18.25 0.83
CA ALA A 58 -17.72 -17.92 2.25
C ALA A 58 -16.67 -16.88 2.69
N LEU A 59 -15.92 -16.28 1.76
CA LEU A 59 -14.95 -15.25 2.10
C LEU A 59 -15.64 -13.96 2.59
N ASP A 60 -16.88 -13.73 2.17
CA ASP A 60 -17.77 -12.64 2.61
C ASP A 60 -18.10 -12.66 4.10
N GLN A 61 -17.89 -13.79 4.78
CA GLN A 61 -18.03 -13.90 6.24
C GLN A 61 -16.90 -13.20 7.01
N PHE A 62 -15.82 -12.81 6.33
CA PHE A 62 -14.65 -12.18 6.94
C PHE A 62 -14.53 -10.72 6.52
N SER A 63 -14.49 -9.81 7.49
CA SER A 63 -14.34 -8.37 7.24
C SER A 63 -12.91 -7.96 6.84
N HIS A 64 -11.93 -8.80 7.15
CA HIS A 64 -10.52 -8.55 6.86
C HIS A 64 -9.81 -9.80 6.33
N LEU A 65 -8.79 -9.56 5.50
CA LEU A 65 -8.00 -10.59 4.86
C LEU A 65 -6.51 -10.31 5.05
N TRP A 66 -5.71 -11.36 5.15
CA TRP A 66 -4.29 -11.32 4.87
C TRP A 66 -4.06 -11.42 3.37
N LEU A 67 -3.27 -10.50 2.83
CA LEU A 67 -2.69 -10.59 1.50
C LEU A 67 -1.21 -10.94 1.63
N ILE A 68 -0.78 -11.95 0.89
CA ILE A 68 0.64 -12.28 0.68
C ILE A 68 0.97 -11.89 -0.75
N TRP A 69 1.99 -11.07 -0.93
CA TRP A 69 2.30 -10.45 -2.22
C TRP A 69 3.81 -10.30 -2.43
N HIS A 70 4.25 -10.00 -3.66
CA HIS A 70 5.67 -9.96 -4.02
C HIS A 70 6.13 -8.51 -4.27
N PHE A 71 7.26 -8.09 -3.67
CA PHE A 71 7.86 -6.77 -3.90
C PHE A 71 8.53 -6.66 -5.28
N HIS A 72 7.72 -6.70 -6.34
CA HIS A 72 8.18 -6.82 -7.72
C HIS A 72 9.05 -5.63 -8.18
N GLU A 73 8.78 -4.41 -7.71
CA GLU A 73 9.58 -3.23 -8.06
C GLU A 73 10.94 -3.13 -7.34
N THR A 74 11.22 -3.98 -6.35
CA THR A 74 12.52 -3.99 -5.64
C THR A 74 13.22 -5.33 -5.68
N SER A 75 12.53 -6.42 -6.02
CA SER A 75 13.10 -7.77 -5.93
C SER A 75 14.36 -7.95 -6.77
N ALA A 76 14.47 -7.25 -7.90
CA ALA A 76 15.66 -7.30 -8.76
C ALA A 76 16.91 -6.64 -8.12
N GLN A 77 16.74 -5.82 -7.09
CA GLN A 77 17.84 -5.13 -6.39
C GLN A 77 18.53 -6.04 -5.35
N GLY A 78 18.00 -7.25 -5.13
CA GLY A 78 18.52 -8.18 -4.14
C GLY A 78 18.11 -7.84 -2.70
N TRP A 79 18.87 -8.37 -1.74
CA TRP A 79 18.59 -8.22 -0.32
C TRP A 79 19.84 -7.77 0.44
N SER A 80 19.65 -7.22 1.64
CA SER A 80 20.73 -6.85 2.55
C SER A 80 20.44 -7.37 3.95
N PRO A 81 21.43 -7.89 4.70
CA PRO A 81 21.22 -8.32 6.08
C PRO A 81 20.92 -7.16 7.03
N LEU A 82 21.36 -5.94 6.70
CA LEU A 82 21.11 -4.72 7.46
C LEU A 82 20.37 -3.69 6.61
N VAL A 83 19.42 -3.00 7.21
CA VAL A 83 18.60 -1.96 6.57
C VAL A 83 18.47 -0.74 7.48
N GLN A 84 18.08 0.41 6.93
CA GLN A 84 17.86 1.65 7.68
C GLN A 84 16.36 1.98 7.71
N PRO A 85 15.63 1.60 8.78
CA PRO A 85 14.24 1.93 8.93
C PRO A 85 14.05 3.45 9.03
N PRO A 86 13.09 4.04 8.31
CA PRO A 86 12.78 5.47 8.41
C PRO A 86 12.43 5.93 9.83
N ARG A 87 11.89 5.03 10.66
CA ARG A 87 11.53 5.29 12.08
C ARG A 87 12.74 5.57 12.97
N LEU A 88 13.93 5.09 12.61
CA LEU A 88 15.19 5.36 13.32
C LEU A 88 15.97 6.52 12.68
N GLY A 89 15.24 7.48 12.08
CA GLY A 89 15.80 8.65 11.41
C GLY A 89 16.67 8.32 10.18
N GLY A 90 16.65 7.08 9.69
CA GLY A 90 17.47 6.62 8.57
C GLY A 90 18.98 6.57 8.85
N LYS A 91 19.40 6.73 10.11
CA LYS A 91 20.82 6.74 10.49
C LYS A 91 21.25 5.41 11.09
N GLU A 92 20.41 4.83 11.93
CA GLU A 92 20.65 3.52 12.56
C GLU A 92 20.31 2.36 11.62
N LYS A 93 21.13 1.31 11.68
CA LYS A 93 20.91 0.06 10.93
C LYS A 93 20.39 -1.02 11.86
N VAL A 94 19.39 -1.75 11.41
CA VAL A 94 18.88 -2.96 12.10
C VAL A 94 18.92 -4.16 11.17
N GLY A 95 18.87 -5.36 11.75
CA GLY A 95 18.73 -6.60 10.98
C GLY A 95 17.48 -6.58 10.12
N VAL A 96 17.57 -7.08 8.89
CA VAL A 96 16.43 -7.06 7.95
C VAL A 96 15.20 -7.79 8.49
N PHE A 97 15.40 -8.87 9.26
CA PHE A 97 14.32 -9.62 9.90
C PHE A 97 13.73 -8.94 11.13
N ALA A 98 14.39 -7.93 11.68
CA ALA A 98 13.83 -7.04 12.69
C ALA A 98 13.04 -5.87 12.06
N SER A 99 12.82 -5.90 10.73
CA SER A 99 12.16 -4.85 9.98
C SER A 99 11.12 -5.41 9.01
N ARG A 100 10.35 -4.51 8.38
CA ARG A 100 9.48 -4.80 7.23
C ARG A 100 10.04 -4.25 5.91
N SER A 101 11.37 -4.16 5.79
CA SER A 101 12.03 -3.71 4.56
C SER A 101 11.68 -4.62 3.38
N PRO A 102 11.61 -4.14 2.14
CA PRO A 102 11.44 -4.99 0.96
C PRO A 102 12.71 -5.75 0.55
N PHE A 103 13.89 -5.33 1.03
CA PHE A 103 15.20 -5.89 0.66
C PHE A 103 15.53 -7.16 1.46
N ARG A 104 14.70 -8.20 1.33
CA ARG A 104 14.73 -9.47 2.10
C ARG A 104 15.07 -10.64 1.19
N PRO A 105 15.62 -11.76 1.72
CA PRO A 105 15.97 -12.93 0.90
C PRO A 105 14.80 -13.45 0.04
N ASN A 106 13.61 -13.48 0.63
CA ASN A 106 12.35 -13.70 -0.07
C ASN A 106 11.57 -12.38 -0.03
N PRO A 107 11.42 -11.66 -1.16
CA PRO A 107 10.78 -10.35 -1.22
C PRO A 107 9.25 -10.48 -1.17
N ILE A 108 8.75 -11.03 -0.06
CA ILE A 108 7.33 -11.24 0.22
C ILE A 108 6.84 -10.18 1.20
N GLY A 109 5.78 -9.49 0.81
CA GLY A 109 5.01 -8.56 1.63
C GLY A 109 3.80 -9.25 2.27
N LEU A 110 3.29 -8.64 3.34
CA LEU A 110 2.16 -9.12 4.10
C LEU A 110 1.31 -7.92 4.55
N SER A 111 0.04 -7.90 4.18
CA SER A 111 -0.87 -6.80 4.50
C SER A 111 -2.19 -7.32 5.04
N VAL A 112 -2.69 -6.77 6.15
CA VAL A 112 -4.10 -6.93 6.56
C VAL A 112 -4.91 -5.89 5.83
N VAL A 113 -5.95 -6.30 5.10
CA VAL A 113 -6.80 -5.39 4.33
C VAL A 113 -8.26 -5.63 4.67
N ARG A 114 -9.11 -4.62 4.46
CA ARG A 114 -10.56 -4.78 4.54
C ARG A 114 -11.06 -5.57 3.34
N ASN A 115 -11.96 -6.52 3.57
CA ASN A 115 -12.69 -7.22 2.52
C ASN A 115 -13.90 -6.39 2.11
N LEU A 116 -13.98 -6.00 0.83
CA LEU A 116 -15.10 -5.23 0.28
C LEU A 116 -15.97 -6.07 -0.67
N GLY A 117 -15.73 -7.38 -0.70
CA GLY A 117 -16.47 -8.34 -1.51
C GLY A 117 -15.88 -8.55 -2.91
N SER A 118 -16.34 -9.62 -3.54
CA SER A 118 -15.95 -9.98 -4.91
C SER A 118 -17.07 -9.75 -5.90
N ALA A 119 -16.71 -9.48 -7.15
CA ALA A 119 -17.63 -9.35 -8.27
C ALA A 119 -16.96 -9.87 -9.55
N GLU A 120 -17.78 -10.15 -10.56
CA GLU A 120 -17.30 -10.27 -11.93
C GLU A 120 -17.34 -8.88 -12.57
N VAL A 121 -16.22 -8.44 -13.17
CA VAL A 121 -16.09 -7.15 -13.85
C VAL A 121 -15.44 -7.43 -15.19
N ASP A 122 -16.12 -7.09 -16.29
CA ASP A 122 -15.65 -7.32 -17.67
C ASP A 122 -15.16 -8.77 -17.92
N GLY A 123 -15.90 -9.75 -17.39
CA GLY A 123 -15.56 -11.17 -17.51
C GLY A 123 -14.38 -11.64 -16.66
N LYS A 124 -13.92 -10.82 -15.70
CA LYS A 124 -12.84 -11.16 -14.77
C LYS A 124 -13.35 -11.26 -13.35
N LEU A 125 -12.89 -12.28 -12.62
CA LEU A 125 -13.11 -12.38 -11.18
C LEU A 125 -12.25 -11.33 -10.47
N VAL A 126 -12.91 -10.47 -9.69
CA VAL A 126 -12.28 -9.37 -8.95
C VAL A 126 -12.66 -9.45 -7.48
N LEU A 127 -11.68 -9.30 -6.58
CA LEU A 127 -11.90 -9.11 -5.14
C LEU A 127 -11.48 -7.69 -4.76
N ARG A 128 -12.42 -6.92 -4.21
CA ARG A 128 -12.18 -5.53 -3.78
C ARG A 128 -11.71 -5.50 -2.34
N VAL A 129 -10.70 -4.68 -2.08
CA VAL A 129 -10.07 -4.54 -0.76
C VAL A 129 -9.84 -3.07 -0.42
N GLY A 130 -9.77 -2.76 0.88
CA GLY A 130 -9.50 -1.40 1.37
C GLY A 130 -8.37 -1.34 2.39
N GLY A 131 -7.75 -0.17 2.53
CA GLY A 131 -6.62 0.05 3.44
C GLY A 131 -5.30 -0.55 2.93
N ILE A 132 -5.12 -0.65 1.62
CA ILE A 132 -3.90 -1.24 1.03
C ILE A 132 -2.67 -0.34 1.22
N ASP A 133 -1.50 -0.97 1.31
CA ASP A 133 -0.17 -0.33 1.35
C ASP A 133 0.74 -0.87 0.24
N ILE A 134 0.13 -1.17 -0.91
CA ILE A 134 0.74 -1.94 -1.99
C ILE A 134 0.72 -1.09 -3.28
N VAL A 135 1.83 -1.07 -4.01
CA VAL A 135 1.94 -0.39 -5.30
C VAL A 135 1.09 -1.11 -6.36
N ASP A 136 0.59 -0.34 -7.31
CA ASP A 136 -0.16 -0.84 -8.46
C ASP A 136 0.60 -1.94 -9.22
N GLU A 137 -0.15 -2.80 -9.92
CA GLU A 137 0.37 -3.95 -10.68
C GLU A 137 1.12 -5.00 -9.85
N THR A 138 1.02 -4.93 -8.52
CA THR A 138 1.68 -5.90 -7.64
C THR A 138 1.11 -7.31 -7.80
N PRO A 139 1.96 -8.33 -8.00
CA PRO A 139 1.53 -9.72 -7.99
C PRO A 139 1.11 -10.18 -6.59
N ILE A 140 -0.10 -10.72 -6.48
CA ILE A 140 -0.62 -11.36 -5.27
C ILE A 140 -0.30 -12.85 -5.33
N LEU A 141 0.25 -13.39 -4.24
CA LEU A 141 0.64 -14.78 -4.09
C LEU A 141 -0.45 -15.60 -3.39
N ASP A 142 -1.12 -15.02 -2.38
CA ASP A 142 -2.10 -15.74 -1.56
C ASP A 142 -3.04 -14.78 -0.83
N ILE A 143 -4.21 -15.29 -0.45
CA ILE A 143 -5.27 -14.58 0.28
C ILE A 143 -5.76 -15.49 1.40
N LYS A 144 -5.83 -14.98 2.63
CA LYS A 144 -6.35 -15.74 3.78
C LYS A 144 -7.32 -14.90 4.61
N PRO A 145 -8.33 -15.49 5.24
CA PRO A 145 -9.14 -14.77 6.22
C PRO A 145 -8.26 -14.31 7.39
N TYR A 146 -8.48 -13.08 7.86
CA TYR A 146 -7.92 -12.61 9.13
C TYR A 146 -8.76 -13.17 10.29
N ILE A 147 -8.13 -13.93 11.17
CA ILE A 147 -8.81 -14.62 12.27
C ILE A 147 -8.47 -13.91 13.58
N VAL A 148 -9.39 -13.12 14.12
CA VAL A 148 -9.15 -12.24 15.27
C VAL A 148 -8.50 -12.95 16.45
N TYR A 149 -8.99 -14.13 16.85
CA TYR A 149 -8.46 -14.85 18.01
C TYR A 149 -7.06 -15.45 17.79
N ALA A 150 -6.63 -15.61 16.54
CA ALA A 150 -5.35 -16.23 16.19
C ALA A 150 -4.30 -15.18 15.76
N ASP A 151 -4.73 -14.13 15.05
CA ASP A 151 -3.87 -13.14 14.42
C ASP A 151 -3.73 -11.85 15.24
N SER A 152 -4.56 -11.66 16.27
CA SER A 152 -4.49 -10.50 17.17
C SER A 152 -3.92 -10.91 18.53
N ILE A 153 -2.71 -10.45 18.83
CA ILE A 153 -2.05 -10.68 20.12
C ILE A 153 -2.11 -9.40 20.95
N ALA A 154 -3.06 -9.34 21.87
CA ALA A 154 -3.17 -8.23 22.80
C ALA A 154 -1.89 -8.10 23.66
N GLY A 155 -1.34 -6.89 23.75
CA GLY A 155 -0.12 -6.62 24.53
C GLY A 155 1.20 -6.92 23.81
N ALA A 156 1.17 -7.25 22.51
CA ALA A 156 2.40 -7.38 21.74
C ALA A 156 3.21 -6.07 21.70
N GLU A 157 4.53 -6.17 21.88
CA GLU A 157 5.44 -5.02 21.83
C GLU A 157 6.04 -4.84 20.42
N SER A 158 6.11 -3.59 19.95
CA SER A 158 6.58 -3.25 18.59
C SER A 158 7.96 -2.60 18.55
N GLY A 159 8.69 -2.56 19.67
CA GLY A 159 10.02 -1.95 19.76
C GLY A 159 10.05 -0.50 19.22
N PHE A 160 10.97 -0.22 18.29
CA PHE A 160 11.09 1.10 17.63
C PHE A 160 9.90 1.47 16.71
N ALA A 161 8.90 0.61 16.58
CA ALA A 161 7.71 0.81 15.78
C ALA A 161 6.41 0.92 16.60
N SER A 162 6.50 1.33 17.87
CA SER A 162 5.36 1.48 18.78
C SER A 162 4.37 2.57 18.40
N GLU A 163 4.84 3.69 17.83
CA GLU A 163 3.97 4.82 17.50
C GLU A 163 3.34 4.70 16.12
N GLN A 164 2.05 5.04 16.00
CA GLN A 164 1.39 5.16 14.71
C GLN A 164 1.83 6.48 14.04
N PRO A 165 2.34 6.46 12.80
CA PRO A 165 2.67 7.69 12.09
C PRO A 165 1.42 8.48 11.73
N GLY A 166 1.55 9.80 11.67
CA GLY A 166 0.49 10.69 11.23
C GLY A 166 0.73 12.13 11.67
N SER A 167 -0.09 13.02 11.11
CA SER A 167 -0.10 14.45 11.33
C SER A 167 -1.54 14.88 11.54
N GLN A 168 -1.77 15.68 12.57
CA GLN A 168 -3.07 16.31 12.84
C GLN A 168 -3.20 17.67 12.14
N ARG A 169 -2.27 18.00 11.23
CA ARG A 169 -2.28 19.28 10.52
C ARG A 169 -3.52 19.38 9.63
N PRO A 170 -4.23 20.52 9.63
CA PRO A 170 -5.35 20.73 8.73
C PRO A 170 -4.91 20.63 7.27
N ILE A 171 -5.76 20.03 6.44
CA ILE A 171 -5.57 19.99 4.98
C ILE A 171 -6.56 20.98 4.34
N SER A 172 -6.05 21.90 3.52
CA SER A 172 -6.85 22.81 2.71
C SER A 172 -6.59 22.61 1.22
N PHE A 173 -7.56 23.00 0.38
CA PHE A 173 -7.46 22.89 -1.07
C PHE A 173 -7.54 24.29 -1.69
N SER A 174 -6.70 24.57 -2.68
CA SER A 174 -6.81 25.78 -3.49
C SER A 174 -8.12 25.80 -4.30
N ALA A 175 -8.48 26.93 -4.88
CA ALA A 175 -9.63 27.03 -5.78
C ALA A 175 -9.49 26.10 -7.00
N SER A 176 -8.29 26.05 -7.60
CA SER A 176 -7.98 25.15 -8.72
C SER A 176 -8.09 23.67 -8.32
N ALA A 177 -7.53 23.28 -7.17
CA ALA A 177 -7.64 21.91 -6.68
C ALA A 177 -9.10 21.52 -6.38
N THR A 178 -9.90 22.45 -5.83
CA THR A 178 -11.32 22.24 -5.59
C THR A 178 -12.10 22.04 -6.89
N GLN A 179 -11.78 22.80 -7.93
CA GLN A 179 -12.38 22.64 -9.25
C GLN A 179 -12.03 21.28 -9.88
N ALA A 180 -10.77 20.86 -9.78
CA ALA A 180 -10.33 19.55 -10.26
C ALA A 180 -11.03 18.39 -9.54
N LEU A 181 -11.22 18.48 -8.21
CA LEU A 181 -12.02 17.51 -7.44
C LEU A 181 -13.47 17.45 -7.92
N ALA A 182 -14.08 18.60 -8.24
CA ALA A 182 -15.45 18.63 -8.75
C ALA A 182 -15.55 18.00 -10.14
N ALA A 183 -14.56 18.22 -11.00
CA ALA A 183 -14.51 17.65 -12.35
C ALA A 183 -14.32 16.12 -12.34
N SER A 184 -13.56 15.57 -11.40
CA SER A 184 -13.30 14.13 -11.29
C SER A 184 -14.26 13.35 -10.38
N ALA A 185 -15.26 14.02 -9.79
CA ALA A 185 -16.12 13.40 -8.78
C ALA A 185 -16.98 12.22 -9.29
N ALA A 186 -17.25 12.17 -10.60
CA ALA A 186 -18.01 11.08 -11.22
C ALA A 186 -17.23 9.75 -11.16
N ASP A 187 -15.94 9.80 -11.52
CA ASP A 187 -15.08 8.62 -11.58
C ASP A 187 -14.37 8.36 -10.25
N TYR A 188 -14.07 9.42 -9.49
CA TYR A 188 -13.34 9.37 -8.22
C TYR A 188 -14.07 10.09 -7.09
N PRO A 189 -15.26 9.61 -6.68
CA PRO A 189 -16.08 10.27 -5.65
C PRO A 189 -15.40 10.37 -4.27
N ARG A 190 -14.34 9.59 -4.03
CA ARG A 190 -13.58 9.56 -2.77
C ARG A 190 -12.18 10.17 -2.88
N LEU A 191 -11.83 10.81 -4.00
CA LEU A 191 -10.48 11.35 -4.22
C LEU A 191 -10.06 12.35 -3.15
N LYS A 192 -10.98 13.24 -2.75
CA LYS A 192 -10.72 14.25 -1.71
C LYS A 192 -10.33 13.59 -0.38
N ASP A 193 -11.14 12.65 0.10
CA ASP A 193 -10.88 11.95 1.35
C ASP A 193 -9.55 11.19 1.29
N PHE A 194 -9.29 10.55 0.15
CA PHE A 194 -8.05 9.81 -0.07
C PHE A 194 -6.82 10.71 -0.03
N ILE A 195 -6.85 11.87 -0.72
CA ILE A 195 -5.75 12.84 -0.67
C ILE A 195 -5.52 13.33 0.76
N VAL A 196 -6.59 13.66 1.49
CA VAL A 196 -6.50 14.08 2.90
C VAL A 196 -5.82 13.02 3.74
N ALA A 197 -6.28 11.77 3.66
CA ALA A 197 -5.75 10.66 4.45
C ALA A 197 -4.28 10.36 4.12
N VAL A 198 -3.87 10.45 2.85
CA VAL A 198 -2.46 10.31 2.45
C VAL A 198 -1.61 11.45 3.01
N LEU A 199 -2.06 12.70 2.90
CA LEU A 199 -1.30 13.86 3.41
C LEU A 199 -1.20 13.86 4.94
N GLN A 200 -2.21 13.34 5.63
CA GLN A 200 -2.16 13.12 7.08
C GLN A 200 -1.09 12.11 7.49
N GLN A 201 -0.59 11.25 6.60
CA GLN A 201 0.56 10.39 6.90
C GLN A 201 1.91 11.12 6.81
N ASP A 202 1.93 12.38 6.38
CA ASP A 202 3.14 13.14 6.01
C ASP A 202 4.04 12.32 5.07
N PRO A 203 3.74 12.28 3.75
CA PRO A 203 4.43 11.40 2.82
C PRO A 203 5.88 11.83 2.53
N ARG A 204 6.39 12.90 3.15
CA ARG A 204 7.78 13.33 2.97
C ARG A 204 8.78 12.26 3.42
N PRO A 205 10.01 12.29 2.89
CA PRO A 205 11.10 11.52 3.45
C PRO A 205 11.30 11.86 4.94
N ALA A 206 11.56 10.85 5.77
CA ALA A 206 11.63 11.00 7.23
C ALA A 206 12.66 12.06 7.71
N TRP A 207 13.70 12.32 6.92
CA TRP A 207 14.72 13.33 7.21
C TRP A 207 14.30 14.78 6.93
N ARG A 208 13.13 15.01 6.28
CA ARG A 208 12.57 16.35 6.02
C ARG A 208 11.39 16.71 6.93
N VAL A 209 10.97 15.82 7.83
CA VAL A 209 9.75 16.02 8.63
C VAL A 209 9.85 17.28 9.52
N GLN A 210 11.08 17.68 9.90
CA GLN A 210 11.36 18.87 10.72
C GLN A 210 11.39 20.19 9.95
N ASP A 211 11.39 20.16 8.62
CA ASP A 211 11.43 21.38 7.82
C ASP A 211 9.99 21.90 7.62
N ASN A 212 9.65 23.07 8.18
CA ASN A 212 8.54 23.87 7.65
C ASN A 212 9.09 24.65 6.45
N ASP A 213 9.30 23.94 5.33
CA ASP A 213 9.82 24.53 4.09
C ASP A 213 8.67 24.99 3.19
N ASP A 214 8.88 26.07 2.44
CA ASP A 214 7.95 26.61 1.43
C ASP A 214 7.99 25.80 0.12
N LYS A 215 8.62 24.62 0.14
CA LYS A 215 8.75 23.75 -1.03
C LYS A 215 7.43 23.09 -1.38
N GLN A 216 7.18 23.08 -2.69
CA GLN A 216 6.11 22.31 -3.29
C GLN A 216 6.56 20.86 -3.53
N TYR A 217 5.75 19.91 -3.09
CA TYR A 217 5.90 18.49 -3.31
C TYR A 217 4.86 17.99 -4.31
N GLY A 218 5.13 16.82 -4.91
CA GLY A 218 4.22 16.12 -5.81
C GLY A 218 4.10 14.65 -5.44
N MET A 219 2.90 14.08 -5.57
CA MET A 219 2.66 12.64 -5.44
C MET A 219 1.68 12.16 -6.51
N LYS A 220 1.94 10.97 -7.09
CA LYS A 220 1.01 10.33 -8.02
C LYS A 220 0.00 9.48 -7.27
N LEU A 221 -1.28 9.78 -7.42
CA LEU A 221 -2.43 9.03 -6.89
C LEU A 221 -3.44 8.82 -8.03
N TYR A 222 -3.72 7.57 -8.40
CA TYR A 222 -4.40 7.23 -9.65
C TYR A 222 -3.67 7.85 -10.85
N GLU A 223 -4.37 8.46 -11.81
CA GLU A 223 -3.76 9.27 -12.87
C GLU A 223 -3.40 10.70 -12.44
N PHE A 224 -3.60 11.08 -11.17
CA PHE A 224 -3.41 12.47 -10.76
C PHE A 224 -2.04 12.74 -10.14
N ASN A 225 -1.43 13.85 -10.56
CA ASN A 225 -0.30 14.48 -9.90
C ASN A 225 -0.82 15.50 -8.86
N ILE A 226 -0.72 15.15 -7.58
CA ILE A 226 -1.18 16.00 -6.48
C ILE A 226 -0.03 16.89 -6.03
N LYS A 227 -0.12 18.19 -6.34
CA LYS A 227 0.85 19.21 -5.90
C LYS A 227 0.41 19.80 -4.57
N TRP A 228 1.29 19.82 -3.59
CA TRP A 228 0.97 20.30 -2.25
C TRP A 228 2.18 20.92 -1.56
N GLN A 229 1.94 21.77 -0.56
CA GLN A 229 3.00 22.42 0.22
C GLN A 229 2.54 22.64 1.66
N PHE A 230 3.48 22.92 2.56
CA PHE A 230 3.15 23.46 3.87
C PHE A 230 2.83 24.96 3.76
N SER A 231 1.87 25.42 4.56
CA SER A 231 1.51 26.83 4.64
C SER A 231 1.27 27.16 6.12
N GLY A 232 2.35 27.40 6.86
CA GLY A 232 2.29 27.51 8.32
C GLY A 232 2.03 26.15 8.98
N ASP A 233 0.94 26.05 9.73
CA ASP A 233 0.53 24.83 10.45
C ASP A 233 -0.32 23.87 9.61
N LYS A 234 -0.81 24.31 8.44
CA LYS A 234 -1.61 23.50 7.51
C LYS A 234 -0.81 22.97 6.32
N ILE A 235 -1.36 21.95 5.67
CA ILE A 235 -0.94 21.48 4.36
C ILE A 235 -1.96 21.99 3.33
N GLU A 236 -1.48 22.62 2.26
CA GLU A 236 -2.32 23.12 1.17
C GLU A 236 -2.08 22.30 -0.10
N VAL A 237 -3.14 21.71 -0.65
CA VAL A 237 -3.16 21.14 -1.99
C VAL A 237 -3.28 22.27 -3.00
N LYS A 238 -2.21 22.51 -3.75
CA LYS A 238 -2.09 23.62 -4.72
C LYS A 238 -2.76 23.28 -6.05
N ALA A 239 -2.58 22.06 -6.54
CA ALA A 239 -3.15 21.59 -7.79
C ALA A 239 -3.36 20.08 -7.78
N ILE A 240 -4.34 19.62 -8.56
CA ILE A 240 -4.59 18.22 -8.89
C ILE A 240 -4.61 18.19 -10.41
N ILE A 241 -3.61 17.56 -11.01
CA ILE A 241 -3.38 17.61 -12.46
C ILE A 241 -3.51 16.19 -13.01
N SER A 242 -4.30 15.99 -14.05
CA SER A 242 -4.38 14.68 -14.73
C SER A 242 -3.06 14.41 -15.46
N SER A 243 -2.65 13.14 -15.56
CA SER A 243 -1.48 12.74 -16.35
C SER A 243 -1.58 13.16 -17.83
N ASP A 244 -2.80 13.30 -18.35
CA ASP A 244 -3.04 13.76 -19.72
C ASP A 244 -2.66 15.25 -19.92
N ASP A 245 -2.72 16.04 -18.85
CA ASP A 245 -2.43 17.48 -18.85
C ASP A 245 -0.98 17.80 -18.42
N ASP A 246 -0.20 16.80 -17.99
CA ASP A 246 1.17 16.95 -17.49
C ASP A 246 2.04 15.73 -17.87
N PRO A 247 2.39 15.58 -19.17
CA PRO A 247 3.07 14.39 -19.69
C PRO A 247 4.55 14.28 -19.27
N GLU A 248 5.14 15.35 -18.71
CA GLU A 248 6.53 15.35 -18.21
C GLU A 248 6.69 14.68 -16.84
N PHE A 249 5.61 14.11 -16.28
CA PHE A 249 5.61 13.37 -15.01
C PHE A 249 5.46 11.86 -15.16
#